data_AF-A0A0E0B240-F1
#
_entry.id   AF-A0A0E0B240-F1
#
_cell.length_a   1.000
_cell.length_b   1.000
_cell.length_c   1.000
_cell.angle_alpha   90.00
_cell.angle_beta   90.00
_cell.angle_gamma   90.00
#
_symmetry.space_group_name_H-M   'P 1'
#
loop_
_entity.id
_entity.type
_entity.pdbx_description
1 polymer ?
#
loop_
_entity_poly.entity_id
_entity_poly.type
_entity_poly.pdbx_seq_one_letter_code
_entity_poly.pdbx_strand_id
1 'polypeptide(L)'
;MASLPNGPSSPVDMVVDYFTYDYEFAEPPRVTSLRNTVPLPTFTDFGDDNYFVADQRGYEAVVYYLAGQYLEADMSGNIVDARLQLNKVVREISYSSTGVTVKTEDNSTYQADYVMVSASLGVLQSDLIQFKPQLPSWKILAIYQFDMAVYTKIFVKFPKKFWPEGEGREFFLYASTRRGYYGIWQEFEKQYPDANVLLVTVTDEERIEQQPDSQTKAEIMEVVRSMFPDEDVPDATDILVPRWWSDSASQY
;
A
#
# COMPACT_ATOMS: atom_id res chain seq x y z
N MET A 1 -25.17 5.11 14.90
CA MET A 1 -23.76 4.90 15.30
C MET A 1 -23.52 5.72 16.55
N ALA A 2 -23.11 5.10 17.65
CA ALA A 2 -22.82 5.81 18.89
C ALA A 2 -21.54 6.65 18.70
N SER A 3 -21.64 7.96 18.92
CA SER A 3 -20.48 8.84 18.99
C SER A 3 -19.59 8.38 20.15
N LEU A 4 -18.32 8.09 19.86
CA LEU A 4 -17.34 7.84 20.89
C LEU A 4 -17.06 9.16 21.62
N PRO A 5 -16.98 9.17 22.97
CA PRO A 5 -16.94 10.41 23.75
C PRO A 5 -15.71 11.30 23.50
N ASN A 6 -14.66 10.80 22.83
CA ASN A 6 -13.35 11.49 22.72
C ASN A 6 -12.73 11.46 21.30
N GLY A 7 -13.50 11.22 20.23
CA GLY A 7 -13.01 11.25 18.84
C GLY A 7 -13.42 12.53 18.09
N PRO A 8 -12.85 12.80 16.89
CA PRO A 8 -13.32 13.88 16.03
C PRO A 8 -14.83 13.72 15.77
N SER A 9 -15.57 14.82 15.91
CA SER A 9 -17.05 14.77 15.92
C SER A 9 -17.70 15.45 14.72
N SER A 10 -17.00 16.38 14.06
CA SER A 10 -17.45 16.97 12.80
C SER A 10 -16.82 16.27 11.59
N PRO A 11 -17.46 16.29 10.41
CA PRO A 11 -16.88 15.77 9.17
C PRO A 11 -15.50 16.35 8.83
N VAL A 12 -15.29 17.63 9.15
CA VAL A 12 -14.02 18.32 8.93
C VAL A 12 -12.95 17.79 9.88
N ASP A 13 -13.25 17.68 11.18
CA ASP A 13 -12.29 17.13 12.14
C ASP A 13 -11.92 15.69 11.79
N MET A 14 -12.88 14.90 11.30
CA MET A 14 -12.65 13.51 10.90
C MET A 14 -11.69 13.38 9.72
N VAL A 15 -11.83 14.22 8.67
CA VAL A 15 -10.93 14.14 7.51
C VAL A 15 -9.55 14.73 7.81
N VAL A 16 -9.46 15.73 8.69
CA VAL A 16 -8.15 16.25 9.16
C VAL A 16 -7.44 15.21 10.01
N ASP A 17 -8.13 14.57 10.94
CA ASP A 17 -7.60 13.45 11.74
C ASP A 17 -7.14 12.29 10.84
N TYR A 18 -7.95 11.93 9.84
CA TYR A 18 -7.61 10.91 8.85
C TYR A 18 -6.38 11.29 8.02
N PHE A 19 -6.29 12.53 7.54
CA PHE A 19 -5.11 13.01 6.80
C PHE A 19 -3.85 13.04 7.66
N THR A 20 -3.98 13.28 8.96
CA THR A 20 -2.83 13.38 9.88
C THR A 20 -2.28 12.01 10.28
N TYR A 21 -3.15 11.01 10.42
CA TYR A 21 -2.77 9.70 10.96
C TYR A 21 -3.00 8.57 9.97
N ASP A 22 -4.23 8.31 9.55
CA ASP A 22 -4.55 7.17 8.67
C ASP A 22 -3.87 7.28 7.31
N TYR A 23 -3.70 8.49 6.77
CA TYR A 23 -2.98 8.70 5.52
C TYR A 23 -1.47 8.38 5.63
N GLU A 24 -0.91 8.35 6.83
CA GLU A 24 0.48 7.98 7.09
C GLU A 24 0.60 6.50 7.53
N PHE A 25 -0.27 6.06 8.43
CA PHE A 25 -0.17 4.75 9.11
C PHE A 25 -1.14 3.69 8.56
N ALA A 26 -2.03 4.06 7.65
CA ALA A 26 -3.09 3.21 7.09
C ALA A 26 -4.10 2.66 8.11
N GLU A 27 -4.03 3.08 9.37
CA GLU A 27 -4.89 2.65 10.46
C GLU A 27 -5.35 3.84 11.31
N PRO A 28 -6.49 3.73 12.00
CA PRO A 28 -7.01 4.82 12.81
C PRO A 28 -6.17 5.05 14.10
N PRO A 29 -6.08 6.31 14.60
CA PRO A 29 -5.29 6.65 15.79
C PRO A 29 -5.59 5.82 17.05
N ARG A 30 -6.80 5.23 17.13
CA ARG A 30 -7.26 4.43 18.28
C ARG A 30 -6.56 3.07 18.39
N VAL A 31 -5.96 2.56 17.31
CA VAL A 31 -5.20 1.29 17.32
C VAL A 31 -3.68 1.55 17.27
N THR A 32 -3.27 2.72 16.79
CA THR A 32 -1.86 3.10 16.66
C THR A 32 -1.21 3.42 18.01
N SER A 33 -0.02 2.86 18.25
CA SER A 33 0.73 3.10 19.48
C SER A 33 1.35 4.49 19.53
N LEU A 34 0.80 5.37 20.38
CA LEU A 34 1.30 6.74 20.59
C LEU A 34 2.82 6.79 20.84
N ARG A 35 3.34 5.87 21.67
CA ARG A 35 4.76 5.82 22.05
C ARG A 35 5.69 5.58 20.85
N ASN A 36 5.22 4.86 19.84
CA ASN A 36 6.05 4.40 18.73
C ASN A 36 5.85 5.22 17.45
N THR A 37 4.87 6.11 17.40
CA THR A 37 4.57 6.92 16.21
C THR A 37 4.61 8.42 16.44
N VAL A 38 4.63 8.89 17.70
CA VAL A 38 4.63 10.33 18.01
C VAL A 38 5.77 10.67 19.00
N PRO A 39 6.89 11.26 18.53
CA PRO A 39 7.22 11.56 17.13
C PRO A 39 7.63 10.32 16.34
N LEU A 40 7.57 10.39 15.01
CA LEU A 40 7.99 9.30 14.13
C LEU A 40 9.48 9.41 13.80
N PRO A 41 10.32 8.40 14.09
CA PRO A 41 11.76 8.45 13.83
C PRO A 41 12.15 8.81 12.40
N THR A 42 11.37 8.37 11.41
CA THR A 42 11.60 8.70 10.00
C THR A 42 11.71 10.21 9.77
N PHE A 43 10.78 10.99 10.32
CA PHE A 43 10.78 12.45 10.16
C PHE A 43 11.79 13.12 11.10
N THR A 44 11.94 12.63 12.33
CA THR A 44 12.91 13.24 13.26
C THR A 44 14.36 13.10 12.81
N ASP A 45 14.67 12.00 12.11
CA ASP A 45 16.04 11.66 11.75
C ASP A 45 16.38 12.10 10.32
N PHE A 46 15.41 12.09 9.39
CA PHE A 46 15.64 12.38 7.96
C PHE A 46 14.97 13.67 7.45
N GLY A 47 14.18 14.34 8.29
CA GLY A 47 13.49 15.60 7.96
C GLY A 47 12.00 15.41 7.61
N ASP A 48 11.24 16.50 7.67
CA ASP A 48 9.78 16.50 7.50
C ASP A 48 9.32 16.51 6.02
N ASP A 49 10.26 16.68 5.07
CA ASP A 49 9.94 16.78 3.65
C ASP A 49 9.66 15.41 3.03
N ASN A 50 8.56 15.31 2.27
CA ASN A 50 8.22 14.15 1.46
C ASN A 50 8.40 14.45 -0.03
N TYR A 51 9.03 13.54 -0.77
CA TYR A 51 9.29 13.67 -2.20
C TYR A 51 8.54 12.59 -3.01
N PHE A 52 7.59 13.01 -3.84
CA PHE A 52 6.84 12.11 -4.71
C PHE A 52 7.66 11.75 -5.96
N VAL A 53 8.01 10.48 -6.13
CA VAL A 53 8.75 9.99 -7.31
C VAL A 53 7.77 9.78 -8.48
N ALA A 54 7.87 10.65 -9.49
CA ALA A 54 7.10 10.57 -10.74
C ALA A 54 8.02 10.38 -11.96
N ASP A 55 8.79 9.29 -11.96
CA ASP A 55 9.72 8.94 -13.03
C ASP A 55 9.25 7.70 -13.78
N GLN A 56 9.32 7.72 -15.12
CA GLN A 56 8.89 6.60 -15.97
C GLN A 56 9.69 5.31 -15.77
N ARG A 57 10.89 5.39 -15.16
CA ARG A 57 11.65 4.20 -14.73
C ARG A 57 11.02 3.48 -13.52
N GLY A 58 10.11 4.14 -12.81
CA GLY A 58 9.50 3.64 -11.58
C GLY A 58 10.41 3.76 -10.36
N TYR A 59 9.82 3.78 -9.16
CA TYR A 59 10.60 3.79 -7.93
C TYR A 59 11.39 2.48 -7.72
N GLU A 60 10.92 1.39 -8.32
CA GLU A 60 11.60 0.08 -8.36
C GLU A 60 13.01 0.13 -8.97
N ALA A 61 13.34 1.16 -9.75
CA ALA A 61 14.69 1.36 -10.29
C ALA A 61 15.78 1.39 -9.19
N VAL A 62 15.43 1.80 -7.97
CA VAL A 62 16.34 1.72 -6.81
C VAL A 62 16.70 0.28 -6.47
N VAL A 63 15.72 -0.64 -6.50
CA VAL A 63 15.93 -2.07 -6.22
C VAL A 63 16.76 -2.70 -7.34
N TYR A 64 16.44 -2.42 -8.61
CA TYR A 64 17.24 -2.89 -9.75
C TYR A 64 18.68 -2.38 -9.69
N TYR A 65 18.87 -1.11 -9.34
CA TYR A 65 20.21 -0.53 -9.17
C TYR A 65 21.02 -1.28 -8.12
N LEU A 66 20.44 -1.53 -6.94
CA LEU A 66 21.09 -2.29 -5.85
C LEU A 66 21.40 -3.71 -6.26
N ALA A 67 20.44 -4.41 -6.88
CA ALA A 67 20.61 -5.78 -7.34
C ALA A 67 21.75 -5.92 -8.38
N GLY A 68 21.83 -4.97 -9.32
CA GLY A 68 22.90 -4.91 -10.32
C GLY A 68 24.31 -4.63 -9.76
N GLN A 69 24.45 -4.30 -8.47
CA GLN A 69 25.77 -4.15 -7.84
C GLN A 69 26.44 -5.49 -7.52
N TYR A 70 25.67 -6.59 -7.45
CA TYR A 70 26.18 -7.89 -7.02
C TYR A 70 25.64 -9.08 -7.82
N LEU A 71 24.59 -8.90 -8.62
CA LEU A 71 24.07 -9.91 -9.55
C LEU A 71 24.52 -9.60 -10.97
N GLU A 72 24.80 -10.64 -11.75
CA GLU A 72 25.09 -10.52 -13.18
C GLU A 72 23.86 -10.00 -13.96
N ALA A 73 24.11 -9.02 -14.83
CA ALA A 73 23.10 -8.42 -15.71
C ALA A 73 23.56 -8.46 -17.17
N ASP A 74 22.61 -8.55 -18.09
CA ASP A 74 22.86 -8.49 -19.54
C ASP A 74 23.10 -7.04 -20.02
N MET A 75 23.41 -6.87 -21.31
CA MET A 75 23.61 -5.55 -21.91
C MET A 75 22.36 -4.67 -21.93
N SER A 76 21.18 -5.25 -21.72
CA SER A 76 19.90 -4.54 -21.63
C SER A 76 19.56 -4.14 -20.18
N GLY A 77 20.40 -4.50 -19.20
CA GLY A 77 20.18 -4.23 -17.79
C GLY A 77 19.28 -5.24 -17.09
N ASN A 78 18.88 -6.34 -17.75
CA ASN A 78 18.10 -7.39 -17.11
C ASN A 78 19.01 -8.25 -16.25
N ILE A 79 18.57 -8.59 -15.04
CA ILE A 79 19.29 -9.51 -14.17
C ILE A 79 19.19 -10.92 -14.75
N VAL A 80 20.34 -11.50 -15.10
CA VAL A 80 20.44 -12.86 -15.69
C VAL A 80 21.16 -13.84 -14.77
N ASP A 81 21.55 -13.38 -13.58
CA ASP A 81 22.24 -14.18 -12.59
C ASP A 81 21.42 -15.40 -12.16
N ALA A 82 22.00 -16.59 -12.32
CA ALA A 82 21.35 -17.85 -11.99
C ALA A 82 21.00 -17.99 -10.48
N ARG A 83 21.56 -17.14 -9.60
CA ARG A 83 21.20 -17.11 -8.18
C ARG A 83 19.81 -16.51 -7.94
N LEU A 84 19.31 -15.67 -8.85
CA LEU A 84 17.97 -15.10 -8.78
C LEU A 84 16.99 -16.01 -9.53
N GLN A 85 16.00 -16.55 -8.83
CA GLN A 85 15.01 -17.45 -9.39
C GLN A 85 13.61 -16.85 -9.21
N LEU A 86 13.09 -16.25 -10.27
CA LEU A 86 11.72 -15.69 -10.29
C LEU A 86 10.67 -16.81 -10.37
N ASN A 87 9.42 -16.50 -10.03
CA ASN A 87 8.29 -17.44 -10.04
C ASN A 87 8.49 -18.66 -9.11
N LYS A 88 9.27 -18.49 -8.04
CA LYS A 88 9.50 -19.52 -7.01
C LYS A 88 8.73 -19.19 -5.74
N VAL A 89 7.47 -19.60 -5.70
CA VAL A 89 6.61 -19.44 -4.52
C VAL A 89 7.04 -20.46 -3.46
N VAL A 90 7.65 -20.00 -2.36
CA VAL A 90 8.04 -20.86 -1.24
C VAL A 90 6.78 -21.29 -0.47
N ARG A 91 6.63 -22.59 -0.21
CA ARG A 91 5.48 -23.17 0.52
C ARG A 91 5.86 -23.87 1.82
N GLU A 92 7.11 -24.33 1.95
CA GLU A 92 7.58 -24.99 3.16
C GLU A 92 9.05 -24.66 3.44
N ILE A 93 9.36 -24.36 4.69
CA ILE A 93 10.71 -24.18 5.21
C ILE A 93 10.92 -25.20 6.34
N SER A 94 11.71 -26.22 6.07
CA SER A 94 12.17 -27.17 7.08
C SER A 94 13.54 -26.77 7.62
N TYR A 95 13.75 -26.78 8.93
CA TYR A 95 15.01 -26.37 9.55
C TYR A 95 15.41 -27.27 10.72
N SER A 96 16.73 -27.45 10.89
CA SER A 96 17.33 -28.23 11.98
C SER A 96 18.67 -27.61 12.42
N SER A 97 19.37 -28.27 13.35
CA SER A 97 20.72 -27.87 13.76
C SER A 97 21.79 -28.04 12.67
N THR A 98 21.46 -28.71 11.55
CA THR A 98 22.43 -29.03 10.49
C THR A 98 22.12 -28.34 9.16
N GLY A 99 21.10 -27.47 9.11
CA GLY A 99 20.77 -26.71 7.91
C GLY A 99 19.27 -26.55 7.69
N VAL A 100 18.91 -26.13 6.48
CA VAL A 100 17.53 -25.84 6.06
C VAL A 100 17.20 -26.50 4.73
N THR A 101 15.92 -26.80 4.53
CA THR A 101 15.35 -27.28 3.27
C THR A 101 14.14 -26.43 2.92
N VAL A 102 14.16 -25.80 1.75
CA VAL A 102 13.08 -24.96 1.24
C VAL A 102 12.38 -25.69 0.10
N LYS A 103 11.06 -25.80 0.16
CA LYS A 103 10.24 -26.32 -0.95
C LYS A 103 9.37 -25.23 -1.53
N THR A 104 9.32 -25.21 -2.85
CA THR A 104 8.49 -24.30 -3.63
C THR A 104 7.24 -25.01 -4.16
N GLU A 105 6.26 -24.22 -4.58
CA GLU A 105 4.97 -24.69 -5.10
C GLU A 105 5.10 -25.57 -6.35
N ASP A 106 6.11 -25.32 -7.17
CA ASP A 106 6.45 -26.15 -8.33
C ASP A 106 7.17 -27.48 -7.97
N ASN A 107 7.20 -27.83 -6.68
CA ASN A 107 7.86 -29.00 -6.09
C ASN A 107 9.40 -28.98 -6.15
N SER A 108 10.03 -27.87 -6.53
CA SER A 108 11.48 -27.74 -6.40
C SER A 108 11.89 -27.77 -4.91
N THR A 109 13.06 -28.33 -4.63
CA THR A 109 13.62 -28.40 -3.28
C THR A 109 15.03 -27.85 -3.28
N TYR A 110 15.33 -26.99 -2.31
CA TYR A 110 16.62 -26.35 -2.13
C TYR A 110 17.17 -26.66 -0.73
N GLN A 111 18.47 -26.91 -0.63
CA GLN A 111 19.15 -27.12 0.65
C GLN A 111 20.21 -26.05 0.84
N ALA A 112 20.33 -25.53 2.06
CA ALA A 112 21.31 -24.52 2.42
C ALA A 112 21.65 -24.63 3.91
N ASP A 113 22.68 -23.91 4.35
CA ASP A 113 23.02 -23.79 5.77
C ASP A 113 22.03 -22.86 6.51
N TYR A 114 21.51 -21.85 5.80
CA TYR A 114 20.62 -20.83 6.34
C TYR A 114 19.53 -20.43 5.35
N VAL A 115 18.43 -19.86 5.86
CA VAL A 115 17.38 -19.22 5.08
C VAL A 115 17.15 -17.80 5.61
N MET A 116 17.05 -16.84 4.70
CA MET A 116 16.59 -15.47 4.99
C MET A 116 15.15 -15.35 4.49
N VAL A 117 14.23 -15.00 5.38
CA VAL A 117 12.82 -14.81 5.03
C VAL A 117 12.54 -13.31 4.96
N SER A 118 12.25 -12.80 3.77
CA SER A 118 11.94 -11.40 3.48
C SER A 118 10.50 -11.18 3.01
N ALA A 119 9.63 -12.18 3.19
CA ALA A 119 8.20 -12.05 2.93
C ALA A 119 7.55 -11.01 3.86
N SER A 120 6.41 -10.45 3.45
CA SER A 120 5.65 -9.48 4.25
C SER A 120 5.16 -10.09 5.56
N LEU A 121 4.81 -9.24 6.54
CA LEU A 121 4.23 -9.70 7.80
C LEU A 121 2.91 -10.45 7.57
N GLY A 122 2.03 -9.95 6.69
CA GLY A 122 0.77 -10.64 6.41
C GLY A 122 0.97 -12.01 5.73
N VAL A 123 2.01 -12.20 4.90
CA VAL A 123 2.39 -13.55 4.43
C VAL A 123 2.81 -14.46 5.58
N LEU A 124 3.52 -13.95 6.59
CA LEU A 124 3.88 -14.71 7.80
C LEU A 124 2.68 -14.98 8.73
N GLN A 125 1.64 -14.15 8.68
CA GLN A 125 0.37 -14.34 9.39
C GLN A 125 -0.56 -15.31 8.64
N SER A 126 -0.37 -15.46 7.33
CA SER A 126 -1.06 -16.45 6.49
C SER A 126 -0.49 -17.86 6.64
N ASP A 127 -1.15 -18.83 5.99
CA ASP A 127 -0.69 -20.21 5.88
C ASP A 127 0.14 -20.49 4.59
N LEU A 128 0.61 -19.45 3.88
CA LEU A 128 1.33 -19.63 2.61
C LEU A 128 2.64 -20.42 2.79
N ILE A 129 3.41 -20.10 3.84
CA ILE A 129 4.71 -20.70 4.15
C ILE A 129 4.61 -21.53 5.43
N GLN A 130 4.71 -22.85 5.29
CA GLN A 130 4.73 -23.76 6.43
C GLN A 130 6.15 -23.92 7.01
N PHE A 131 6.33 -23.61 8.30
CA PHE A 131 7.58 -23.86 9.02
C PHE A 131 7.60 -25.25 9.69
N LYS A 132 8.69 -26.02 9.50
CA LYS A 132 8.90 -27.36 10.08
C LYS A 132 10.27 -27.49 10.77
N PRO A 133 10.35 -27.64 12.11
CA PRO A 133 9.25 -27.63 13.07
C PRO A 133 8.52 -26.28 13.08
N GLN A 134 7.35 -26.23 13.72
CA GLN A 134 6.61 -24.98 13.90
C GLN A 134 7.49 -23.95 14.63
N LEU A 135 7.35 -22.68 14.25
CA LEU A 135 8.02 -21.58 14.94
C LEU A 135 7.66 -21.58 16.44
N PRO A 136 8.59 -21.21 17.32
CA PRO A 136 8.33 -21.20 18.75
C PRO A 136 7.25 -20.17 19.10
N SER A 137 6.49 -20.44 20.17
CA SER A 137 5.31 -19.63 20.55
C SER A 137 5.61 -18.15 20.73
N TRP A 138 6.80 -17.79 21.24
CA TRP A 138 7.21 -16.39 21.39
C TRP A 138 7.34 -15.65 20.05
N LYS A 139 7.72 -16.37 18.98
CA LYS A 139 7.84 -15.80 17.63
C LYS A 139 6.46 -15.68 16.98
N ILE A 140 5.62 -16.72 17.11
CA ILE A 140 4.23 -16.70 16.61
C ILE A 140 3.45 -15.56 17.25
N LEU A 141 3.55 -15.42 18.58
CA LEU A 141 2.86 -14.35 19.30
C LEU A 141 3.30 -12.96 18.79
N ALA A 142 4.60 -12.77 18.54
CA ALA A 142 5.10 -11.51 17.99
C ALA A 142 4.58 -11.24 16.57
N ILE A 143 4.47 -12.27 15.72
CA ILE A 143 3.94 -12.16 14.35
C ILE A 143 2.48 -11.68 14.37
N TYR A 144 1.63 -12.26 15.23
CA TYR A 144 0.20 -11.93 15.28
C TYR A 144 -0.17 -10.73 16.16
N GLN A 145 0.80 -10.14 16.87
CA GLN A 145 0.58 -8.91 17.66
C GLN A 145 0.85 -7.63 16.88
N PHE A 146 1.50 -7.73 15.73
CA PHE A 146 1.75 -6.60 14.85
C PHE A 146 0.71 -6.55 13.75
N ASP A 147 0.28 -5.34 13.43
CA ASP A 147 -0.70 -5.09 12.39
C ASP A 147 -0.01 -5.00 11.02
N MET A 148 -0.68 -5.54 10.00
CA MET A 148 -0.30 -5.39 8.60
C MET A 148 -1.42 -4.59 7.93
N ALA A 149 -1.17 -3.29 7.76
CA ALA A 149 -2.19 -2.36 7.31
C ALA A 149 -2.31 -2.31 5.78
N VAL A 150 -3.50 -1.95 5.30
CA VAL A 150 -3.81 -1.86 3.86
C VAL A 150 -3.96 -0.41 3.44
N TYR A 151 -3.18 -0.01 2.43
CA TYR A 151 -3.18 1.34 1.86
C TYR A 151 -3.45 1.28 0.36
N THR A 152 -4.62 1.74 -0.08
CA THR A 152 -5.09 1.59 -1.46
C THR A 152 -5.08 2.93 -2.18
N LYS A 153 -4.25 3.01 -3.23
CA LYS A 153 -4.13 4.16 -4.14
C LYS A 153 -5.00 3.97 -5.37
N ILE A 154 -6.20 4.54 -5.37
CA ILE A 154 -7.14 4.40 -6.49
C ILE A 154 -6.89 5.51 -7.51
N PHE A 155 -6.43 5.15 -8.70
CA PHE A 155 -6.25 6.11 -9.79
C PHE A 155 -7.49 6.15 -10.68
N VAL A 156 -7.90 7.35 -11.08
CA VAL A 156 -9.12 7.57 -11.85
C VAL A 156 -8.83 8.54 -12.99
N LYS A 157 -9.06 8.10 -14.23
CA LYS A 157 -8.79 8.88 -15.45
C LYS A 157 -10.08 9.48 -16.00
N PHE A 158 -10.02 10.74 -16.39
CA PHE A 158 -11.15 11.49 -16.95
C PHE A 158 -10.90 11.98 -18.38
N PRO A 159 -11.95 12.21 -19.18
CA PRO A 159 -11.85 12.82 -20.50
C PRO A 159 -11.33 14.27 -20.47
N LYS A 160 -11.71 15.05 -19.46
CA LYS A 160 -11.31 16.44 -19.24
C LYS A 160 -11.11 16.69 -17.75
N LYS A 161 -10.26 17.67 -17.41
CA LYS A 161 -10.12 18.17 -16.04
C LYS A 161 -11.35 18.98 -15.66
N PHE A 162 -11.78 18.85 -14.41
CA PHE A 162 -12.88 19.62 -13.80
C PHE A 162 -12.51 20.12 -12.39
N TRP A 163 -11.34 19.74 -11.88
CA TRP A 163 -10.81 20.16 -10.59
C TRP A 163 -9.90 21.39 -10.76
N PRO A 164 -9.73 22.20 -9.71
CA PRO A 164 -8.82 23.34 -9.74
C PRO A 164 -7.35 22.88 -9.80
N GLU A 165 -6.53 23.62 -10.53
CA GLU A 165 -5.06 23.47 -10.60
C GLU A 165 -4.39 24.77 -10.12
N GLY A 166 -3.11 24.70 -9.75
CA GLY A 166 -2.28 25.82 -9.31
C GLY A 166 -1.72 25.67 -7.90
N GLU A 167 -1.17 26.76 -7.38
CA GLU A 167 -0.51 26.76 -6.07
C GLU A 167 -1.44 26.27 -4.95
N GLY A 168 -0.98 25.25 -4.21
CA GLY A 168 -1.74 24.64 -3.11
C GLY A 168 -2.94 23.79 -3.52
N ARG A 169 -3.06 23.39 -4.80
CA ARG A 169 -4.19 22.57 -5.30
C ARG A 169 -3.90 21.07 -5.42
N GLU A 170 -2.63 20.69 -5.33
CA GLU A 170 -2.18 19.31 -5.47
C GLU A 170 -2.91 18.33 -4.54
N PHE A 171 -3.18 18.74 -3.30
CA PHE A 171 -3.93 17.94 -2.33
C PHE A 171 -5.23 18.63 -1.95
N PHE A 172 -6.32 17.88 -1.89
CA PHE A 172 -7.61 18.35 -1.39
C PHE A 172 -8.37 17.26 -0.66
N LEU A 173 -9.27 17.67 0.25
CA LEU A 173 -9.93 16.77 1.19
C LEU A 173 -11.44 16.76 0.98
N TYR A 174 -12.05 15.58 1.11
CA TYR A 174 -13.51 15.41 1.13
C TYR A 174 -13.99 15.11 2.56
N ALA A 175 -14.62 16.10 3.18
CA ALA A 175 -15.17 16.00 4.53
C ALA A 175 -16.50 15.23 4.57
N SER A 176 -16.43 13.92 4.34
CA SER A 176 -17.57 13.02 4.43
C SER A 176 -18.09 12.88 5.87
N THR A 177 -19.40 12.68 6.03
CA THR A 177 -20.00 12.27 7.31
C THR A 177 -19.62 10.84 7.70
N ARG A 178 -19.09 10.05 6.76
CA ARG A 178 -18.48 8.74 6.98
C ARG A 178 -16.95 8.89 6.95
N ARG A 179 -16.30 8.80 8.12
CA ARG A 179 -14.83 8.88 8.26
C ARG A 179 -14.14 7.92 7.29
N GLY A 180 -13.09 8.39 6.62
CA GLY A 180 -12.28 7.62 5.67
C GLY A 180 -12.91 7.37 4.29
N TYR A 181 -14.17 7.78 4.07
CA TYR A 181 -14.85 7.53 2.80
C TYR A 181 -14.37 8.47 1.69
N TYR A 182 -13.41 8.00 0.87
CA TYR A 182 -12.81 8.72 -0.26
C TYR A 182 -12.34 10.14 0.15
N GLY A 183 -11.61 10.22 1.26
CA GLY A 183 -11.32 11.48 1.95
C GLY A 183 -10.11 12.25 1.41
N ILE A 184 -9.07 11.57 0.93
CA ILE A 184 -7.79 12.19 0.56
C ILE A 184 -7.57 12.11 -0.93
N TRP A 185 -7.50 13.28 -1.59
CA TRP A 185 -7.33 13.39 -3.02
C TRP A 185 -6.03 14.07 -3.38
N GLN A 186 -5.42 13.60 -4.47
CA GLN A 186 -4.27 14.21 -5.10
C GLN A 186 -4.52 14.38 -6.60
N GLU A 187 -4.22 15.56 -7.13
CA GLU A 187 -4.14 15.83 -8.56
C GLU A 187 -2.68 15.93 -9.02
N PHE A 188 -2.43 15.80 -10.32
CA PHE A 188 -1.08 15.58 -10.86
C PHE A 188 -0.66 16.58 -11.94
N GLU A 189 -1.04 17.85 -11.85
CA GLU A 189 -0.64 18.88 -12.81
C GLU A 189 0.89 18.93 -13.02
N LYS A 190 1.67 18.68 -11.96
CA LYS A 190 3.14 18.74 -11.98
C LYS A 190 3.79 17.42 -12.42
N GLN A 191 3.27 16.31 -11.92
CA GLN A 191 3.84 14.96 -12.09
C GLN A 191 3.51 14.38 -13.45
N TYR A 192 2.25 14.54 -13.87
CA TYR A 192 1.72 13.97 -15.11
C TYR A 192 0.86 15.02 -15.84
N PRO A 193 1.48 16.06 -16.42
CA PRO A 193 0.78 17.09 -17.17
C PRO A 193 -0.13 16.48 -18.25
N ASP A 194 -1.34 17.02 -18.41
CA ASP A 194 -2.37 16.59 -19.36
C ASP A 194 -2.88 15.13 -19.18
N ALA A 195 -2.48 14.45 -18.10
CA ALA A 195 -2.90 13.09 -17.85
C ALA A 195 -4.35 12.99 -17.37
N ASN A 196 -5.02 14.07 -16.95
CA ASN A 196 -6.42 14.05 -16.47
C ASN A 196 -6.68 12.90 -15.47
N VAL A 197 -5.72 12.63 -14.59
CA VAL A 197 -5.81 11.59 -13.55
C VAL A 197 -5.95 12.25 -12.19
N LEU A 198 -6.86 11.72 -11.38
CA LEU A 198 -6.89 11.94 -9.93
C LEU A 198 -6.47 10.65 -9.21
N LEU A 199 -5.85 10.82 -8.06
CA LEU A 199 -5.64 9.76 -7.07
C LEU A 199 -6.54 10.02 -5.88
N VAL A 200 -7.30 9.01 -5.46
CA VAL A 200 -7.95 8.98 -4.14
C VAL A 200 -7.37 7.84 -3.32
N THR A 201 -7.04 8.14 -2.07
CA THR A 201 -6.50 7.17 -1.13
C THR A 201 -7.55 6.73 -0.13
N VAL A 202 -7.62 5.42 0.09
CA VAL A 202 -8.41 4.80 1.16
C VAL A 202 -7.53 3.79 1.91
N THR A 203 -7.83 3.57 3.19
CA THR A 203 -7.09 2.68 4.09
C THR A 203 -8.08 1.93 4.98
N ASP A 204 -7.68 0.77 5.51
CA ASP A 204 -8.53 -0.06 6.39
C ASP A 204 -9.93 -0.36 5.76
N GLU A 205 -9.99 -0.49 4.44
CA GLU A 205 -11.24 -0.69 3.70
C GLU A 205 -11.16 -1.90 2.74
N GLU A 206 -11.03 -3.11 3.29
CA GLU A 206 -10.99 -4.38 2.54
C GLU A 206 -12.14 -4.52 1.53
N ARG A 207 -13.28 -3.90 1.82
CA ARG A 207 -14.46 -3.82 0.96
C ARG A 207 -14.12 -3.38 -0.47
N ILE A 208 -13.22 -2.40 -0.63
CA ILE A 208 -12.86 -1.84 -1.93
C ILE A 208 -12.14 -2.87 -2.81
N GLU A 209 -11.29 -3.71 -2.22
CA GLU A 209 -10.61 -4.77 -2.95
C GLU A 209 -11.56 -5.93 -3.31
N GLN A 210 -12.54 -6.19 -2.45
CA GLN A 210 -13.52 -7.28 -2.61
C GLN A 210 -14.64 -6.97 -3.60
N GLN A 211 -14.82 -5.72 -4.00
CA GLN A 211 -15.86 -5.31 -4.96
C GLN A 211 -15.30 -5.11 -6.38
N PRO A 212 -16.16 -5.19 -7.42
CA PRO A 212 -15.75 -4.89 -8.78
C PRO A 212 -15.38 -3.41 -8.96
N ASP A 213 -14.41 -3.14 -9.83
CA ASP A 213 -13.96 -1.78 -10.17
C ASP A 213 -15.11 -0.87 -10.61
N SER A 214 -16.13 -1.41 -11.28
CA SER A 214 -17.32 -0.66 -11.69
C SER A 214 -18.11 -0.08 -10.52
N GLN A 215 -18.17 -0.81 -9.40
CA GLN A 215 -18.86 -0.35 -8.19
C GLN A 215 -18.05 0.73 -7.50
N THR A 216 -16.74 0.54 -7.35
CA THR A 216 -15.82 1.54 -6.78
C THR A 216 -15.84 2.82 -7.62
N LYS A 217 -15.84 2.69 -8.95
CA LYS A 217 -15.97 3.83 -9.86
C LYS A 217 -17.29 4.57 -9.67
N ALA A 218 -18.41 3.86 -9.51
CA ALA A 218 -19.72 4.49 -9.29
C ALA A 218 -19.74 5.30 -7.98
N GLU A 219 -19.23 4.74 -6.88
CA GLU A 219 -19.11 5.44 -5.59
C GLU A 219 -18.23 6.70 -5.69
N ILE A 220 -17.08 6.59 -6.37
CA ILE A 220 -16.19 7.71 -6.64
C ILE A 220 -16.90 8.79 -7.45
N MET A 221 -17.65 8.42 -8.49
CA MET A 221 -18.38 9.37 -9.33
C MET A 221 -19.44 10.16 -8.54
N GLU A 222 -20.10 9.52 -7.56
CA GLU A 222 -21.02 10.22 -6.66
C GLU A 222 -20.27 11.25 -5.79
N VAL A 223 -19.10 10.88 -5.26
CA VAL A 223 -18.27 11.76 -4.44
C VAL A 223 -17.79 12.97 -5.24
N VAL A 224 -17.17 12.79 -6.41
CA VAL A 224 -16.63 13.92 -7.18
C VAL A 224 -17.73 14.86 -7.69
N ARG A 225 -18.92 14.35 -8.04
CA ARG A 225 -20.08 15.20 -8.41
C ARG A 225 -20.61 16.00 -7.22
N SER A 226 -20.54 15.44 -6.02
CA SER A 226 -20.88 16.15 -4.78
C SER A 226 -19.85 17.24 -4.45
N MET A 227 -18.57 16.99 -4.71
CA MET A 227 -17.47 17.95 -4.47
C MET A 227 -17.48 19.13 -5.45
N PHE A 228 -17.89 18.90 -6.69
CA PHE A 228 -17.88 19.91 -7.76
C PHE A 228 -19.29 20.07 -8.37
N PRO A 229 -20.28 20.56 -7.61
CA PRO A 229 -21.68 20.59 -8.04
C PRO A 229 -21.96 21.57 -9.18
N ASP A 230 -21.09 22.58 -9.36
CA ASP A 230 -21.21 23.59 -10.40
C ASP A 230 -20.49 23.22 -11.71
N GLU A 231 -19.81 22.07 -11.73
CA GLU A 231 -19.04 21.58 -12.87
C GLU A 231 -19.76 20.44 -13.61
N ASP A 232 -19.60 20.40 -14.94
CA ASP A 232 -20.01 19.24 -15.75
C ASP A 232 -18.96 18.13 -15.64
N VAL A 233 -19.03 17.37 -14.55
CA VAL A 233 -18.11 16.28 -14.22
C VAL A 233 -18.37 15.07 -15.13
N PRO A 234 -17.46 14.75 -16.08
CA PRO A 234 -17.63 13.62 -16.99
C PRO A 234 -17.44 12.29 -16.24
N ASP A 235 -18.04 11.22 -16.75
CA ASP A 235 -17.74 9.87 -16.25
C ASP A 235 -16.26 9.53 -16.46
N ALA A 236 -15.66 8.91 -15.43
CA ALA A 236 -14.30 8.39 -15.52
C ALA A 236 -14.20 7.31 -16.60
N THR A 237 -13.25 7.48 -17.51
CA THR A 237 -12.98 6.55 -18.61
C THR A 237 -12.25 5.31 -18.14
N ASP A 238 -11.43 5.44 -17.09
CA ASP A 238 -10.65 4.33 -16.55
C ASP A 238 -10.47 4.45 -15.03
N ILE A 239 -10.23 3.31 -14.40
CA ILE A 239 -9.97 3.21 -12.95
C ILE A 239 -8.93 2.10 -12.70
N LEU A 240 -8.00 2.35 -11.79
CA LEU A 240 -7.07 1.36 -11.28
C LEU A 240 -7.26 1.27 -9.76
N VAL A 241 -7.66 0.07 -9.29
CA VAL A 241 -7.75 -0.26 -7.87
C VAL A 241 -6.69 -1.33 -7.56
N PRO A 242 -5.54 -0.97 -6.97
CA PRO A 242 -4.58 -1.94 -6.48
C PRO A 242 -5.23 -2.86 -5.44
N ARG A 243 -5.01 -4.17 -5.55
CA ARG A 243 -5.57 -5.18 -4.65
C ARG A 243 -4.47 -5.90 -3.88
N TRP A 244 -3.84 -5.16 -2.99
CA TRP A 244 -2.64 -5.59 -2.28
C TRP A 244 -2.96 -6.64 -1.22
N TRP A 245 -4.03 -6.43 -0.45
CA TRP A 245 -4.51 -7.37 0.57
C TRP A 245 -4.90 -8.73 -0.05
N SER A 246 -5.53 -8.68 -1.22
CA SER A 246 -5.99 -9.88 -1.94
C SER A 246 -4.87 -10.65 -2.65
N ASP A 247 -3.68 -10.06 -2.83
CA ASP A 247 -2.57 -10.67 -3.56
C ASP A 247 -1.81 -11.65 -2.65
N SER A 248 -1.77 -12.93 -3.04
CA SER A 248 -1.10 -14.00 -2.30
C SER A 248 0.41 -13.78 -2.10
N ALA A 249 1.07 -13.06 -3.01
CA ALA A 249 2.50 -12.78 -2.93
C ALA A 249 2.83 -11.63 -1.96
N SER A 250 1.84 -10.78 -1.67
CA SER A 250 2.03 -9.63 -0.80
C SER A 250 1.15 -9.63 0.44
N GLN A 251 0.18 -10.56 0.57
CA GLN A 251 -0.92 -10.61 1.56
C GLN A 251 -0.62 -9.66 2.69
N TYR A 252 -1.21 -8.48 2.57
CA TYR A 252 -1.23 -7.46 3.59
C TYR A 252 -2.28 -7.88 4.62
#